data_AF-A0A925I6C4-F1
#
_entry.id   AF-A0A925I6C4-F1
#
_cell.length_a   1.000
_cell.length_b   1.000
_cell.length_c   1.000
_cell.angle_alpha   90.00
_cell.angle_beta   90.00
_cell.angle_gamma   90.00
#
_symmetry.space_group_name_H-M   'P 1'
#
loop_
_entity.id
_entity.type
_entity.pdbx_description
1 polymer ?
#
loop_
_entity_poly.entity_id
_entity_poly.type
_entity_poly.pdbx_seq_one_letter_code
_entity_poly.pdbx_strand_id
1 'polypeptide(L)'
;LKVAAVDVSRQLRNVQREAPGGRGDVSGAEQSVRTIATVKSAAELAAIDMPLPDGRHVRLDQVATVTDTVAEPRSLAEQDGKSVVGFEIFRTKGASEVAVANGARAAVAELRKTTPNVELKQVIDNAFPVEENFQGSMELLYEGALLAVLVVWWFLRDWRATLVAAAALPLSVMPAFLGIYWFGYTLNTVTLLSLALVVGVLVDDAIVEIENISRHLRMGKTPMQAAMEAADEIGMAVIATTFALVAVFLPTAFMGGVPGLFFKQFGWTAVLAVLASLVVARLLTPMMAAYLLKALPHKEEEDGWLMRRYIRVMRWCLTHRAVTGAAAAAFFIGSIMLVPLLPTGFVPAADRAQTQINVELPPGSTLAETRLVAERARLAAMEVKGVKGVFSSIGGGSSGDAFAPGASAEARRAILTLTTVHRNERKESLPDIESQIRAKLGEIPGARFNVGPPDTGVKMQLVLRSEDSVALQEAAQKVERELRTLKGVGNVSSSASLVRPEIIVRPDFARAADLGVT
;
A
#
# COMPACT_ATOMS: atom_id res chain seq x y z
N LEU A 1 44.11 42.73 -13.71
CA LEU A 1 43.16 43.21 -12.67
C LEU A 1 43.61 42.89 -11.23
N LYS A 2 44.44 41.86 -10.95
CA LYS A 2 44.92 41.53 -9.58
C LYS A 2 43.77 41.48 -8.56
N VAL A 3 42.76 40.66 -8.85
CA VAL A 3 41.59 40.44 -8.01
C VAL A 3 41.50 38.94 -7.74
N ALA A 4 41.37 38.53 -6.47
CA ALA A 4 41.20 37.12 -6.13
C ALA A 4 39.74 36.69 -6.24
N ALA A 5 39.50 35.44 -6.67
CA ALA A 5 38.15 34.89 -6.78
C ALA A 5 37.40 34.85 -5.43
N VAL A 6 38.14 34.67 -4.32
CA VAL A 6 37.58 34.69 -2.96
C VAL A 6 37.01 36.07 -2.60
N ASP A 7 37.66 37.15 -3.04
CA ASP A 7 37.20 38.51 -2.79
C ASP A 7 35.93 38.80 -3.58
N VAL A 8 35.88 38.39 -4.84
CA VAL A 8 34.67 38.47 -5.68
C VAL A 8 33.52 37.71 -5.03
N SER A 9 33.72 36.46 -4.60
CA SER A 9 32.67 35.65 -3.97
C SER A 9 32.14 36.27 -2.67
N ARG A 10 33.05 36.79 -1.83
CA ARG A 10 32.70 37.44 -0.56
C ARG A 10 31.94 38.75 -0.80
N GLN A 11 32.40 39.59 -1.71
CA GLN A 11 31.76 40.88 -1.99
C GLN A 11 30.43 40.72 -2.70
N LEU A 12 30.31 39.78 -3.65
CA LEU A 12 29.05 39.50 -4.31
C LEU A 12 27.96 39.10 -3.29
N ARG A 13 28.32 38.32 -2.26
CA ARG A 13 27.41 37.96 -1.16
C ARG A 13 27.00 39.17 -0.31
N ASN A 14 27.92 40.12 -0.10
CA ASN A 14 27.63 41.33 0.68
C ASN A 14 26.74 42.31 -0.08
N VAL A 15 26.99 42.49 -1.38
CA VAL A 15 26.22 43.41 -2.24
C VAL A 15 24.81 42.90 -2.49
N GLN A 16 24.61 41.58 -2.57
CA GLN A 16 23.29 40.96 -2.81
C GLN A 16 22.46 40.73 -1.52
N ARG A 17 22.76 41.46 -0.44
CA ARG A 17 22.09 41.27 0.85
C ARG A 17 21.00 42.32 1.06
N GLU A 18 19.75 41.88 1.14
CA GLU A 18 18.67 42.72 1.64
C GLU A 18 18.72 42.83 3.16
N ALA A 19 18.48 44.04 3.68
CA ALA A 19 18.43 44.29 5.11
C ALA A 19 17.20 45.13 5.47
N PRO A 20 16.49 44.79 6.57
CA PRO A 20 15.45 45.66 7.11
C PRO A 20 16.13 46.92 7.69
N GLY A 21 15.66 48.09 7.26
CA GLY A 21 16.12 49.40 7.73
C GLY A 21 15.35 49.94 8.94
N GLY A 22 14.50 49.11 9.56
CA GLY A 22 13.65 49.50 10.69
C GLY A 22 12.32 50.13 10.27
N ARG A 23 11.78 51.00 11.11
CA ARG A 23 10.53 51.72 10.87
C ARG A 23 10.76 53.22 11.10
N GLY A 24 10.13 54.04 10.28
CA GLY A 24 10.17 55.49 10.39
C GLY A 24 8.79 56.08 10.16
N ASP A 25 8.48 57.19 10.82
CA ASP A 25 7.25 57.94 10.56
C ASP A 25 7.45 58.85 9.34
N VAL A 26 6.70 58.58 8.28
CA VAL A 26 6.70 59.38 7.05
C VAL A 26 5.27 59.87 6.83
N SER A 27 5.07 61.18 6.97
CA SER A 27 3.77 61.85 6.80
C SER A 27 2.68 61.40 7.79
N GLY A 28 3.05 61.09 9.04
CA GLY A 28 2.10 60.73 10.11
C GLY A 28 1.68 59.26 10.09
N ALA A 29 2.40 58.42 9.34
CA ALA A 29 2.20 56.99 9.27
C ALA A 29 3.54 56.26 9.43
N GLU A 30 3.55 55.23 10.28
CA GLU A 30 4.72 54.38 10.48
C GLU A 30 4.94 53.50 9.25
N GLN A 31 6.06 53.70 8.55
CA GLN A 31 6.44 52.95 7.37
C GLN A 31 7.68 52.10 7.65
N SER A 32 7.68 50.85 7.18
CA SER A 32 8.85 49.99 7.24
C SER A 32 9.84 50.35 6.14
N VAL A 33 11.09 50.60 6.51
CA VAL A 33 12.19 50.84 5.57
C VAL A 33 12.89 49.51 5.31
N ARG A 34 13.14 49.19 4.03
CA ARG A 34 13.94 48.02 3.63
C ARG A 34 14.84 48.41 2.47
N THR A 35 16.10 47.97 2.55
CA THR A 35 17.05 48.09 1.44
C THR A 35 16.91 46.87 0.53
N ILE A 36 16.53 47.12 -0.72
CA ILE A 36 16.49 46.11 -1.78
C ILE A 36 17.80 46.22 -2.55
N ALA A 37 18.66 45.22 -2.39
CA ALA A 37 19.96 45.16 -3.05
C ALA A 37 20.05 44.03 -4.09
N THR A 38 19.00 43.20 -4.20
CA THR A 38 18.98 42.06 -5.11
C THR A 38 18.66 42.46 -6.55
N VAL A 39 19.38 41.87 -7.50
CA VAL A 39 19.15 42.07 -8.94
C VAL A 39 18.35 40.92 -9.53
N LYS A 40 17.61 41.20 -10.60
CA LYS A 40 16.66 40.23 -11.20
C LYS A 40 17.19 39.53 -12.44
N SER A 41 18.22 40.08 -13.07
CA SER A 41 18.77 39.55 -14.32
C SER A 41 20.28 39.32 -14.25
N ALA A 42 20.77 38.38 -15.05
CA ALA A 42 22.20 38.15 -15.23
C ALA A 42 22.93 39.41 -15.73
N ALA A 43 22.28 40.23 -16.57
CA ALA A 43 22.84 41.47 -17.08
C ALA A 43 23.01 42.52 -15.98
N GLU A 44 22.01 42.69 -15.11
CA GLU A 44 22.13 43.55 -13.93
C GLU A 44 23.23 43.05 -12.98
N LEU A 45 23.31 41.75 -12.74
CA LEU A 45 24.35 41.13 -11.93
C LEU A 45 25.76 41.41 -12.49
N ALA A 46 25.92 41.29 -13.80
CA ALA A 46 27.17 41.56 -14.49
C ALA A 46 27.60 43.03 -14.38
N ALA A 47 26.62 43.95 -14.31
CA ALA A 47 26.88 45.38 -14.22
C ALA A 47 27.21 45.88 -12.80
N ILE A 48 27.09 45.02 -11.77
CA ILE A 48 27.35 45.41 -10.38
C ILE A 48 28.81 45.83 -10.19
N ASP A 49 28.98 47.03 -9.63
CA ASP A 49 30.25 47.54 -9.13
C ASP A 49 30.57 46.92 -7.76
N MET A 50 31.64 46.15 -7.68
CA MET A 50 32.10 45.53 -6.45
C MET A 50 33.28 46.31 -5.87
N PRO A 51 33.20 46.78 -4.61
CA PRO A 51 34.34 47.35 -3.91
C PRO A 51 35.32 46.25 -3.47
N LEU A 52 36.58 46.39 -3.85
CA LEU A 52 37.67 45.50 -3.46
C LEU A 52 38.23 45.89 -2.08
N PRO A 53 38.91 44.96 -1.37
CA PRO A 53 39.51 45.24 -0.06
C PRO A 53 40.55 46.39 -0.08
N ASP A 54 41.13 46.68 -1.23
CA ASP A 54 42.11 47.75 -1.44
C ASP A 54 41.48 49.10 -1.85
N GLY A 55 40.15 49.20 -1.84
CA GLY A 55 39.40 50.41 -2.18
C GLY A 55 39.17 50.64 -3.68
N ARG A 56 39.67 49.76 -4.56
CA ARG A 56 39.35 49.81 -5.99
C ARG A 56 37.92 49.32 -6.24
N HIS A 57 37.29 49.81 -7.29
CA HIS A 57 35.99 49.31 -7.76
C HIS A 57 36.18 48.56 -9.07
N VAL A 58 35.54 47.40 -9.18
CA VAL A 58 35.58 46.58 -10.39
C VAL A 58 34.18 46.05 -10.68
N ARG A 59 33.73 46.20 -11.92
CA ARG A 59 32.46 45.61 -12.37
C ARG A 59 32.61 44.10 -12.55
N LEU A 60 31.57 43.34 -12.21
CA LEU A 60 31.62 41.87 -12.28
C LEU A 60 31.94 41.39 -13.71
N ASP A 61 31.40 42.05 -14.74
CA ASP A 61 31.68 41.75 -16.16
C ASP A 61 33.15 41.96 -16.59
N GLN A 62 33.94 42.71 -15.81
CA GLN A 62 35.38 42.90 -16.07
C GLN A 62 36.24 41.73 -15.57
N VAL A 63 35.71 40.92 -14.63
CA VAL A 63 36.46 39.83 -13.97
C VAL A 63 35.81 38.45 -14.10
N ALA A 64 34.55 38.38 -14.52
CA ALA A 64 33.81 37.14 -14.65
C ALA A 64 32.84 37.19 -15.84
N THR A 65 32.53 36.02 -16.40
CA THR A 65 31.46 35.86 -17.38
C THR A 65 30.18 35.47 -16.64
N VAL A 66 29.13 36.28 -16.78
CA VAL A 66 27.83 36.01 -16.17
C VAL A 66 26.85 35.63 -17.27
N THR A 67 26.35 34.40 -17.21
CA THR A 67 25.38 33.86 -18.19
C THR A 67 24.11 33.44 -17.48
N ASP A 68 22.97 33.83 -18.03
CA ASP A 68 21.68 33.26 -17.64
C ASP A 68 21.58 31.85 -18.22
N THR A 69 21.63 30.84 -17.35
CA THR A 69 21.65 29.43 -17.73
C THR A 69 20.97 28.58 -16.67
N VAL A 70 20.68 27.34 -17.02
CA VAL A 70 20.06 26.37 -16.10
C VAL A 70 21.11 25.74 -15.19
N ALA A 71 20.67 25.35 -14.00
CA ALA A 71 21.47 24.51 -13.12
C ALA A 71 21.75 23.15 -13.78
N GLU A 72 22.89 22.54 -13.44
CA GLU A 72 23.22 21.19 -13.90
C GLU A 72 22.12 20.20 -13.45
N PRO A 73 21.46 19.50 -14.39
CA PRO A 73 20.42 18.55 -14.05
C PRO A 73 21.01 17.41 -13.20
N ARG A 74 20.44 17.21 -12.01
CA ARG A 74 20.81 16.08 -11.13
C ARG A 74 19.77 14.97 -11.13
N SER A 75 18.61 15.22 -11.72
CA SER A 75 17.55 14.25 -11.92
C SER A 75 16.83 14.50 -13.24
N LEU A 76 16.18 13.47 -13.75
CA LEU A 76 15.40 13.49 -14.99
C LEU A 76 14.18 12.58 -14.84
N ALA A 77 13.04 12.99 -15.39
CA ALA A 77 11.86 12.15 -15.53
C ALA A 77 11.54 11.92 -17.00
N GLU A 78 11.23 10.68 -17.37
CA GLU A 78 10.86 10.31 -18.73
C GLU A 78 9.60 9.43 -18.74
N GLN A 79 8.71 9.70 -19.67
CA GLN A 79 7.55 8.84 -19.95
C GLN A 79 7.77 8.20 -21.33
N ASP A 80 7.88 6.88 -21.37
CA ASP A 80 8.05 6.11 -22.63
C ASP A 80 9.20 6.63 -23.51
N GLY A 81 10.30 7.07 -22.88
CA GLY A 81 11.51 7.61 -23.54
C GLY A 81 11.44 9.12 -23.88
N LYS A 82 10.35 9.81 -23.54
CA LYS A 82 10.21 11.26 -23.73
C LYS A 82 10.42 11.99 -22.41
N SER A 83 11.27 13.02 -22.39
CA SER A 83 11.44 13.88 -21.22
C SER A 83 10.12 14.54 -20.82
N VAL A 84 9.76 14.39 -19.54
CA VAL A 84 8.55 14.98 -18.96
C VAL A 84 8.88 15.70 -17.66
N VAL A 85 8.03 16.63 -17.26
CA VAL A 85 8.05 17.21 -15.92
C VAL A 85 7.05 16.45 -15.07
N GLY A 86 7.55 15.67 -14.12
CA GLY A 86 6.72 14.96 -13.15
C GLY A 86 6.48 15.80 -11.90
N PHE A 87 5.32 15.62 -11.30
CA PHE A 87 5.07 15.99 -9.91
C PHE A 87 4.23 14.89 -9.28
N GLU A 88 4.38 14.69 -7.98
CA GLU A 88 3.65 13.68 -7.22
C GLU A 88 2.80 14.36 -6.16
N ILE A 89 1.64 13.76 -5.88
CA ILE A 89 0.72 14.23 -4.85
C ILE A 89 0.73 13.21 -3.74
N PHE A 90 1.26 13.60 -2.59
CA PHE A 90 1.23 12.79 -1.38
C PHE A 90 0.05 13.19 -0.51
N ARG A 91 -0.66 12.20 0.02
CA ARG A 91 -1.63 12.44 1.08
C ARG A 91 -0.93 12.77 2.40
N THR A 92 -1.57 13.59 3.20
CA THR A 92 -1.16 13.82 4.59
C THR A 92 -1.60 12.66 5.48
N LYS A 93 -0.99 12.52 6.66
CA LYS A 93 -1.38 11.50 7.65
C LYS A 93 -2.83 11.72 8.07
N GLY A 94 -3.63 10.67 8.08
CA GLY A 94 -5.06 10.72 8.43
C GLY A 94 -6.01 11.08 7.28
N ALA A 95 -5.50 11.55 6.14
CA ALA A 95 -6.33 11.78 4.96
C ALA A 95 -6.66 10.46 4.22
N SER A 96 -7.86 10.40 3.64
CA SER A 96 -8.29 9.28 2.80
C SER A 96 -7.59 9.34 1.44
N GLU A 97 -6.98 8.21 1.03
CA GLU A 97 -6.29 8.06 -0.26
C GLU A 97 -7.24 8.38 -1.43
N VAL A 98 -8.44 7.80 -1.42
CA VAL A 98 -9.45 7.96 -2.48
C VAL A 98 -9.97 9.39 -2.55
N ALA A 99 -10.19 10.05 -1.40
CA ALA A 99 -10.65 11.43 -1.38
C ALA A 99 -9.59 12.40 -1.93
N VAL A 100 -8.32 12.19 -1.57
CA VAL A 100 -7.19 12.98 -2.09
C VAL A 100 -7.03 12.76 -3.59
N ALA A 101 -7.12 11.51 -4.07
CA ALA A 101 -7.03 11.19 -5.48
C ALA A 101 -8.15 11.85 -6.30
N ASN A 102 -9.40 11.79 -5.82
CA ASN A 102 -10.53 12.46 -6.48
C ASN A 102 -10.37 13.99 -6.51
N GLY A 103 -9.91 14.59 -5.41
CA GLY A 103 -9.60 16.02 -5.36
C GLY A 103 -8.48 16.42 -6.32
N ALA A 104 -7.41 15.61 -6.39
CA ALA A 104 -6.32 15.80 -7.33
C ALA A 104 -6.77 15.70 -8.79
N ARG A 105 -7.56 14.67 -9.14
CA ARG A 105 -8.13 14.53 -10.50
C ARG A 105 -8.99 15.72 -10.87
N ALA A 106 -9.82 16.22 -9.94
CA ALA A 106 -10.66 17.39 -10.16
C ALA A 106 -9.83 18.67 -10.39
N ALA A 107 -8.80 18.91 -9.56
CA ALA A 107 -7.91 20.05 -9.71
C ALA A 107 -7.11 19.99 -11.03
N VAL A 108 -6.60 18.81 -11.42
CA VAL A 108 -5.92 18.62 -12.70
C VAL A 108 -6.88 18.84 -13.88
N ALA A 109 -8.13 18.39 -13.78
CA ALA A 109 -9.14 18.64 -14.81
C ALA A 109 -9.49 20.13 -14.96
N GLU A 110 -9.47 20.90 -13.87
CA GLU A 110 -9.64 22.36 -13.90
C GLU A 110 -8.41 23.04 -14.52
N LEU A 111 -7.20 22.64 -14.13
CA LEU A 111 -5.96 23.17 -14.70
C LEU A 111 -5.85 22.91 -16.22
N ARG A 112 -6.30 21.74 -16.69
CA ARG A 112 -6.35 21.44 -18.14
C ARG A 112 -7.22 22.44 -18.92
N LYS A 113 -8.25 23.03 -18.30
CA LYS A 113 -9.10 24.04 -18.95
C LYS A 113 -8.40 25.40 -19.05
N THR A 114 -7.55 25.75 -18.08
CA THR A 114 -6.86 27.04 -18.02
C THR A 114 -5.50 27.04 -18.72
N THR A 115 -4.91 25.87 -18.99
CA THR A 115 -3.58 25.73 -19.59
C THR A 115 -3.59 24.86 -20.85
N PRO A 116 -4.14 25.34 -21.99
CA PRO A 116 -4.25 24.54 -23.22
C PRO A 116 -2.89 24.18 -23.87
N ASN A 117 -1.80 24.86 -23.50
CA ASN A 117 -0.46 24.61 -24.04
C ASN A 117 0.28 23.46 -23.31
N VAL A 118 -0.31 22.85 -22.27
CA VAL A 118 0.33 21.80 -21.45
C VAL A 118 -0.54 20.55 -21.44
N GLU A 119 0.03 19.42 -21.86
CA GLU A 119 -0.63 18.11 -21.74
C GLU A 119 -0.32 17.50 -20.37
N LEU A 120 -1.31 17.54 -19.47
CA LEU A 120 -1.21 16.87 -18.17
C LEU A 120 -1.67 15.42 -18.32
N LYS A 121 -0.77 14.44 -18.21
CA LYS A 121 -1.09 13.00 -18.27
C LYS A 121 -0.87 12.34 -16.91
N GLN A 122 -1.84 11.56 -16.46
CA GLN A 122 -1.69 10.73 -15.26
C GLN A 122 -0.83 9.51 -15.59
N VAL A 123 0.20 9.27 -14.78
CA VAL A 123 1.19 8.21 -15.03
C VAL A 123 1.03 7.05 -14.04
N ILE A 124 0.93 7.38 -12.74
CA ILE A 124 0.79 6.43 -11.63
C ILE A 124 -0.45 6.82 -10.83
N ASP A 125 -1.24 5.83 -10.42
CA ASP A 125 -2.38 6.01 -9.52
C ASP A 125 -2.37 4.92 -8.45
N ASN A 126 -1.88 5.29 -7.26
CA ASN A 126 -1.85 4.39 -6.11
C ASN A 126 -3.23 4.23 -5.46
N ALA A 127 -4.20 5.11 -5.76
CA ALA A 127 -5.55 5.04 -5.25
C ALA A 127 -6.43 4.07 -6.05
N PHE A 128 -6.16 3.90 -7.35
CA PHE A 128 -6.94 3.00 -8.21
C PHE A 128 -7.03 1.55 -7.67
N PRO A 129 -5.93 0.89 -7.25
CA PRO A 129 -6.03 -0.45 -6.63
C PRO A 129 -6.82 -0.45 -5.31
N VAL A 130 -6.83 0.66 -4.57
CA VAL A 130 -7.61 0.78 -3.33
C VAL A 130 -9.11 0.88 -3.65
N GLU A 131 -9.47 1.67 -4.66
CA GLU A 131 -10.85 1.79 -5.16
C GLU A 131 -11.36 0.45 -5.71
N GLU A 132 -10.56 -0.25 -6.52
CA GLU A 132 -10.90 -1.57 -7.07
C GLU A 132 -11.09 -2.62 -5.98
N ASN A 133 -10.19 -2.65 -4.98
CA ASN A 133 -10.34 -3.57 -3.84
C ASN A 133 -11.58 -3.26 -3.00
N PHE A 134 -11.93 -1.98 -2.81
CA PHE A 134 -13.15 -1.59 -2.14
C PHE A 134 -14.40 -2.03 -2.92
N GLN A 135 -14.44 -1.78 -4.23
CA GLN A 135 -15.53 -2.20 -5.11
C GLN A 135 -15.68 -3.71 -5.10
N GLY A 136 -14.61 -4.47 -5.33
CA GLY A 136 -14.65 -5.93 -5.32
C GLY A 136 -15.06 -6.50 -3.96
N SER A 137 -14.64 -5.89 -2.85
CA SER A 137 -15.10 -6.31 -1.52
C SER A 137 -16.59 -6.04 -1.30
N MET A 138 -17.11 -4.94 -1.84
CA MET A 138 -18.53 -4.58 -1.76
C MET A 138 -19.39 -5.49 -2.66
N GLU A 139 -18.90 -5.82 -3.86
CA GLU A 139 -19.51 -6.80 -4.75
C GLU A 139 -19.63 -8.16 -4.07
N LEU A 140 -18.54 -8.66 -3.47
CA LEU A 140 -18.56 -9.91 -2.70
C LEU A 140 -19.54 -9.86 -1.52
N LEU A 141 -19.65 -8.72 -0.84
CA LEU A 141 -20.61 -8.53 0.24
C LEU A 141 -22.05 -8.61 -0.27
N TYR A 142 -22.36 -7.96 -1.39
CA TYR A 142 -23.69 -7.99 -2.00
C TYR A 142 -24.05 -9.36 -2.58
N GLU A 143 -23.12 -10.01 -3.30
CA GLU A 143 -23.29 -11.36 -3.82
C GLU A 143 -23.46 -12.37 -2.68
N GLY A 144 -22.64 -12.28 -1.63
CA GLY A 144 -22.75 -13.12 -0.44
C GLY A 144 -24.10 -12.95 0.26
N ALA A 145 -24.56 -11.71 0.46
CA ALA A 145 -25.86 -11.41 1.05
C ALA A 145 -27.02 -11.92 0.17
N LEU A 146 -26.94 -11.72 -1.15
CA LEU A 146 -27.96 -12.20 -2.09
C LEU A 146 -28.03 -13.74 -2.09
N LEU A 147 -26.88 -14.41 -2.16
CA LEU A 147 -26.81 -15.87 -2.12
C LEU A 147 -27.35 -16.42 -0.80
N ALA A 148 -27.01 -15.78 0.33
CA ALA A 148 -27.58 -16.13 1.63
C ALA A 148 -29.11 -16.06 1.61
N VAL A 149 -29.70 -14.96 1.13
CA VAL A 149 -31.15 -14.81 1.01
C VAL A 149 -31.77 -15.86 0.08
N LEU A 150 -31.14 -16.15 -1.06
CA LEU A 150 -31.61 -17.17 -2.00
C LEU A 150 -31.58 -18.58 -1.41
N VAL A 151 -30.53 -18.92 -0.66
CA VAL A 151 -30.41 -20.21 0.04
C VAL A 151 -31.49 -20.32 1.11
N VAL A 152 -31.71 -19.28 1.92
CA VAL A 152 -32.80 -19.26 2.92
C VAL A 152 -34.15 -19.45 2.27
N TRP A 153 -34.42 -18.74 1.17
CA TRP A 153 -35.66 -18.89 0.42
C TRP A 153 -35.85 -20.31 -0.10
N TRP A 154 -34.79 -20.93 -0.61
CA TRP A 154 -34.81 -22.29 -1.12
C TRP A 154 -35.13 -23.32 -0.02
N PHE A 155 -34.54 -23.18 1.17
CA PHE A 155 -34.76 -24.10 2.29
C PHE A 155 -36.12 -23.91 2.96
N LEU A 156 -36.48 -22.67 3.29
CA LEU A 156 -37.70 -22.38 4.06
C LEU A 156 -38.96 -22.40 3.19
N ARG A 157 -38.84 -22.13 1.88
CA ARG A 157 -39.94 -22.04 0.90
C ARG A 157 -41.07 -21.08 1.33
N ASP A 158 -40.77 -20.16 2.25
CA ASP A 158 -41.65 -19.12 2.76
C ASP A 158 -40.99 -17.75 2.57
N TRP A 159 -41.63 -16.89 1.77
CA TRP A 159 -41.14 -15.56 1.46
C TRP A 159 -41.13 -14.63 2.68
N ARG A 160 -42.00 -14.85 3.69
CA ARG A 160 -42.04 -14.05 4.92
C ARG A 160 -40.88 -14.37 5.82
N ALA A 161 -40.59 -15.66 6.01
CA ALA A 161 -39.44 -16.12 6.75
C ALA A 161 -38.13 -15.68 6.09
N THR A 162 -38.10 -15.73 4.75
CA THR A 162 -37.00 -15.18 3.94
C THR A 162 -36.83 -13.68 4.16
N LEU A 163 -37.92 -12.90 4.19
CA LEU A 163 -37.86 -11.45 4.43
C LEU A 163 -37.29 -11.13 5.83
N VAL A 164 -37.66 -11.90 6.85
CA VAL A 164 -37.13 -11.73 8.21
C VAL A 164 -35.62 -12.01 8.23
N ALA A 165 -35.17 -13.10 7.59
CA ALA A 165 -33.74 -13.42 7.47
C ALA A 165 -32.97 -12.35 6.68
N ALA A 166 -33.55 -11.89 5.56
CA ALA A 166 -32.96 -10.87 4.71
C ALA A 166 -32.83 -9.52 5.41
N ALA A 167 -33.78 -9.18 6.30
CA ALA A 167 -33.71 -7.97 7.11
C ALA A 167 -32.71 -8.08 8.27
N ALA A 168 -32.49 -9.27 8.82
CA ALA A 168 -31.51 -9.51 9.89
C ALA A 168 -30.08 -9.16 9.43
N LEU A 169 -29.73 -9.51 8.18
CA LEU A 169 -28.43 -9.21 7.57
C LEU A 169 -27.97 -7.73 7.71
N PRO A 170 -28.67 -6.74 7.13
CA PRO A 170 -28.27 -5.34 7.24
C PRO A 170 -28.36 -4.83 8.68
N LEU A 171 -29.34 -5.32 9.47
CA LEU A 171 -29.47 -4.94 10.89
C LEU A 171 -28.29 -5.41 11.74
N SER A 172 -27.64 -6.52 11.38
CA SER A 172 -26.44 -7.02 12.06
C SER A 172 -25.15 -6.35 11.57
N VAL A 173 -25.08 -5.98 10.29
CA VAL A 173 -23.89 -5.34 9.71
C VAL A 173 -23.79 -3.85 10.06
N MET A 174 -24.91 -3.12 10.14
CA MET A 174 -24.90 -1.67 10.45
C MET A 174 -24.23 -1.32 11.81
N PRO A 175 -24.52 -2.02 12.92
CA PRO A 175 -23.82 -1.78 14.19
C PRO A 175 -22.32 -2.09 14.12
N ALA A 176 -21.89 -3.04 13.28
CA ALA A 176 -20.48 -3.30 13.06
C ALA A 176 -19.79 -2.08 12.42
N PHE A 177 -20.39 -1.49 11.37
CA PHE A 177 -19.89 -0.24 10.79
C PHE A 177 -19.86 0.92 11.79
N LEU A 178 -20.89 1.02 12.64
CA LEU A 178 -20.92 2.02 13.71
C LEU A 178 -19.77 1.83 14.70
N GLY A 179 -19.48 0.59 15.09
CA GLY A 179 -18.36 0.26 15.97
C GLY A 179 -17.00 0.57 15.36
N ILE A 180 -16.79 0.26 14.07
CA ILE A 180 -15.59 0.65 13.32
C ILE A 180 -15.41 2.16 13.34
N TYR A 181 -16.50 2.91 13.06
CA TYR A 181 -16.49 4.38 13.10
C TYR A 181 -16.15 4.92 14.48
N TRP A 182 -16.75 4.35 15.55
CA TRP A 182 -16.50 4.80 16.92
C TRP A 182 -15.06 4.54 17.38
N PHE A 183 -14.46 3.43 16.96
CA PHE A 183 -13.05 3.14 17.21
C PHE A 183 -12.08 3.95 16.32
N GLY A 184 -12.58 4.76 15.39
CA GLY A 184 -11.76 5.55 14.47
C GLY A 184 -11.01 4.68 13.45
N TYR A 185 -11.49 3.48 13.17
CA TYR A 185 -10.93 2.60 12.16
C TYR A 185 -11.43 2.98 10.76
N THR A 186 -10.62 2.71 9.75
CA THR A 186 -10.96 3.00 8.36
C THR A 186 -11.57 1.77 7.68
N LEU A 187 -12.36 2.00 6.63
CA LEU A 187 -12.72 0.96 5.69
C LEU A 187 -11.52 0.68 4.79
N ASN A 188 -10.98 -0.52 4.89
CA ASN A 188 -9.84 -0.99 4.12
C ASN A 188 -10.01 -2.48 3.82
N THR A 189 -9.10 -3.05 3.04
CA THR A 189 -9.16 -4.45 2.62
C THR A 189 -9.30 -5.42 3.78
N VAL A 190 -8.67 -5.16 4.94
CA VAL A 190 -8.68 -6.05 6.09
C VAL A 190 -10.01 -5.96 6.86
N THR A 191 -10.53 -4.75 7.08
CA THR A 191 -11.84 -4.58 7.76
C THR A 191 -12.98 -5.09 6.89
N LEU A 192 -12.91 -4.92 5.56
CA LEU A 192 -13.89 -5.47 4.63
C LEU A 192 -13.81 -7.00 4.52
N LEU A 193 -12.60 -7.58 4.52
CA LEU A 193 -12.43 -9.03 4.58
C LEU A 193 -13.02 -9.62 5.86
N SER A 194 -12.84 -8.93 6.99
CA SER A 194 -13.48 -9.31 8.26
C SER A 194 -15.00 -9.30 8.16
N LEU A 195 -15.60 -8.27 7.54
CA LEU A 195 -17.05 -8.21 7.36
C LEU A 195 -17.53 -9.30 6.42
N ALA A 196 -16.84 -9.55 5.30
CA ALA A 196 -17.21 -10.60 4.35
C ALA A 196 -17.20 -12.00 5.00
N LEU A 197 -16.17 -12.30 5.81
CA LEU A 197 -16.11 -13.55 6.58
C LEU A 197 -17.28 -13.67 7.57
N VAL A 198 -17.54 -12.58 8.29
CA VAL A 198 -18.48 -12.58 9.40
C VAL A 198 -19.92 -12.55 8.92
N VAL A 199 -20.20 -11.98 7.74
CA VAL A 199 -21.54 -12.03 7.11
C VAL A 199 -22.06 -13.47 6.98
N GLY A 200 -21.20 -14.44 6.67
CA GLY A 200 -21.60 -15.85 6.64
C GLY A 200 -22.08 -16.36 8.00
N VAL A 201 -21.38 -15.97 9.07
CA VAL A 201 -21.76 -16.29 10.46
C VAL A 201 -23.03 -15.53 10.88
N LEU A 202 -23.17 -14.26 10.47
CA LEU A 202 -24.32 -13.42 10.81
C LEU A 202 -25.64 -14.02 10.36
N VAL A 203 -25.63 -14.62 9.18
CA VAL A 203 -26.81 -15.24 8.59
C VAL A 203 -27.16 -16.51 9.35
N ASP A 204 -26.16 -17.29 9.76
CA ASP A 204 -26.37 -18.60 10.39
C ASP A 204 -27.23 -18.50 11.65
N ASP A 205 -26.90 -17.57 12.56
CA ASP A 205 -27.68 -17.35 13.79
C ASP A 205 -29.14 -16.98 13.49
N ALA A 206 -29.38 -16.13 12.48
CA ALA A 206 -30.72 -15.75 12.07
C ALA A 206 -31.48 -16.90 11.39
N ILE A 207 -30.80 -17.75 10.60
CA ILE A 207 -31.40 -18.92 9.96
C ILE A 207 -31.83 -19.92 11.02
N VAL A 208 -30.94 -20.30 11.94
CA VAL A 208 -31.21 -21.29 12.97
C VAL A 208 -32.40 -20.85 13.83
N GLU A 209 -32.47 -19.57 14.16
CA GLU A 209 -33.61 -18.99 14.89
C GLU A 209 -34.91 -19.09 14.09
N ILE A 210 -34.91 -18.65 12.83
CA ILE A 210 -36.11 -18.68 11.97
C ILE A 210 -36.57 -20.11 11.67
N GLU A 211 -35.64 -21.04 11.46
CA GLU A 211 -35.95 -22.45 11.27
C GLU A 211 -36.60 -23.03 12.52
N ASN A 212 -36.08 -22.71 13.71
CA ASN A 212 -36.67 -23.16 14.96
C ASN A 212 -38.08 -22.59 15.18
N ILE A 213 -38.28 -21.30 14.88
CA ILE A 213 -39.60 -20.66 14.93
C ILE A 213 -40.55 -21.31 13.93
N SER A 214 -40.08 -21.58 12.70
CA SER A 214 -40.85 -22.27 11.66
C SER A 214 -41.27 -23.68 12.09
N ARG A 215 -40.38 -24.42 12.76
CA ARG A 215 -40.69 -25.72 13.37
C ARG A 215 -41.81 -25.59 14.41
N HIS A 216 -41.76 -24.57 15.26
CA HIS A 216 -42.80 -24.29 16.26
C HIS A 216 -44.15 -23.90 15.65
N LEU A 217 -44.13 -23.11 14.57
CA LEU A 217 -45.32 -22.78 13.79
C LEU A 217 -45.96 -24.03 13.17
N ARG A 218 -45.14 -24.96 12.65
CA ARG A 218 -45.61 -26.24 12.10
C ARG A 218 -46.21 -27.15 13.16
N MET A 219 -45.82 -27.01 14.43
CA MET A 219 -46.47 -27.69 15.57
C MET A 219 -47.85 -27.10 15.92
N GLY A 220 -48.34 -26.10 15.18
CA GLY A 220 -49.66 -25.50 15.38
C GLY A 220 -49.70 -24.34 16.38
N LYS A 221 -48.53 -23.86 16.84
CA LYS A 221 -48.43 -22.73 17.79
C LYS A 221 -48.70 -21.40 17.08
N THR A 222 -49.20 -20.41 17.82
CA THR A 222 -49.37 -19.04 17.29
C THR A 222 -47.99 -18.39 17.05
N PRO A 223 -47.85 -17.43 16.11
CA PRO A 223 -46.54 -16.81 15.82
C PRO A 223 -45.83 -16.19 17.04
N MET A 224 -46.57 -15.57 17.96
CA MET A 224 -45.98 -15.03 19.18
C MET A 224 -45.47 -16.13 20.12
N GLN A 225 -46.26 -17.18 20.34
CA GLN A 225 -45.84 -18.32 21.19
C GLN A 225 -44.69 -19.08 20.55
N ALA A 226 -44.75 -19.31 19.23
CA ALA A 226 -43.70 -19.98 18.49
C ALA A 226 -42.38 -19.20 18.57
N ALA A 227 -42.42 -17.86 18.43
CA ALA A 227 -41.23 -17.02 18.56
C ALA A 227 -40.63 -17.05 19.96
N MET A 228 -41.45 -16.96 21.01
CA MET A 228 -40.97 -17.01 22.40
C MET A 228 -40.36 -18.37 22.75
N GLU A 229 -41.09 -19.45 22.51
CA GLU A 229 -40.66 -20.80 22.90
C GLU A 229 -39.45 -21.27 22.08
N ALA A 230 -39.39 -20.92 20.78
CA ALA A 230 -38.22 -21.22 19.96
C ALA A 230 -36.98 -20.46 20.44
N ALA A 231 -37.13 -19.17 20.79
CA ALA A 231 -36.01 -18.38 21.30
C ALA A 231 -35.47 -18.92 22.63
N ASP A 232 -36.36 -19.37 23.52
CA ASP A 232 -35.98 -19.98 24.80
C ASP A 232 -35.29 -21.34 24.62
N GLU A 233 -35.75 -22.17 23.67
CA GLU A 233 -35.22 -23.53 23.47
C GLU A 233 -33.74 -23.52 23.06
N ILE A 234 -33.37 -22.69 22.08
CA ILE A 234 -32.00 -22.62 21.55
C ILE A 234 -31.20 -21.44 22.13
N GLY A 235 -31.83 -20.63 22.98
CA GLY A 235 -31.29 -19.66 23.93
C GLY A 235 -29.79 -19.70 24.15
N MET A 236 -29.45 -20.60 25.07
CA MET A 236 -28.12 -20.75 25.61
C MET A 236 -27.11 -21.27 24.58
N ALA A 237 -27.58 -22.11 23.64
CA ALA A 237 -26.71 -22.71 22.64
C ALA A 237 -26.13 -21.66 21.69
N VAL A 238 -26.98 -20.78 21.15
CA VAL A 238 -26.54 -19.71 20.24
C VAL A 238 -25.64 -18.71 20.97
N ILE A 239 -26.00 -18.31 22.19
CA ILE A 239 -25.13 -17.44 23.00
C ILE A 239 -23.74 -18.08 23.19
N ALA A 240 -23.70 -19.37 23.54
CA ALA A 240 -22.42 -20.08 23.75
C ALA A 240 -21.59 -20.18 22.46
N THR A 241 -22.20 -20.46 21.31
CA THR A 241 -21.48 -20.52 20.02
C THR A 241 -20.99 -19.15 19.59
N THR A 242 -21.78 -18.09 19.76
CA THR A 242 -21.36 -16.71 19.52
C THR A 242 -20.15 -16.35 20.39
N PHE A 243 -20.19 -16.63 21.70
CA PHE A 243 -19.06 -16.34 22.59
C PHE A 243 -17.82 -17.18 22.28
N ALA A 244 -17.98 -18.40 21.79
CA ALA A 244 -16.86 -19.20 21.29
C ALA A 244 -16.19 -18.54 20.08
N LEU A 245 -16.96 -17.99 19.14
CA LEU A 245 -16.43 -17.22 18.01
C LEU A 245 -15.73 -15.94 18.48
N VAL A 246 -16.31 -15.23 19.46
CA VAL A 246 -15.64 -14.09 20.09
C VAL A 246 -14.32 -14.52 20.71
N ALA A 247 -14.26 -15.65 21.42
CA ALA A 247 -13.03 -16.16 22.02
C ALA A 247 -11.94 -16.51 20.98
N VAL A 248 -12.34 -16.89 19.76
CA VAL A 248 -11.41 -17.14 18.64
C VAL A 248 -10.88 -15.84 18.02
N PHE A 249 -11.74 -14.83 17.81
CA PHE A 249 -11.34 -13.59 17.12
C PHE A 249 -10.75 -12.52 18.03
N LEU A 250 -11.20 -12.44 19.29
CA LEU A 250 -10.79 -11.41 20.23
C LEU A 250 -9.27 -11.37 20.49
N PRO A 251 -8.52 -12.48 20.57
CA PRO A 251 -7.06 -12.44 20.70
C PRO A 251 -6.37 -11.66 19.57
N THR A 252 -6.90 -11.74 18.35
CA THR A 252 -6.33 -11.02 17.19
C THR A 252 -6.44 -9.49 17.34
N ALA A 253 -7.45 -9.02 18.07
CA ALA A 253 -7.67 -7.62 18.40
C ALA A 253 -6.60 -7.03 19.34
N PHE A 254 -5.85 -7.89 20.04
CA PHE A 254 -4.80 -7.52 20.99
C PHE A 254 -3.39 -7.85 20.50
N MET A 255 -3.23 -8.29 19.25
CA MET A 255 -1.91 -8.54 18.68
C MET A 255 -1.09 -7.25 18.65
N GLY A 256 0.16 -7.32 19.14
CA GLY A 256 1.12 -6.23 19.08
C GLY A 256 2.02 -6.27 17.83
N GLY A 257 2.95 -5.33 17.75
CA GLY A 257 3.96 -5.28 16.70
C GLY A 257 3.39 -5.08 15.29
N VAL A 258 4.15 -5.52 14.29
CA VAL A 258 3.78 -5.40 12.87
C VAL A 258 2.48 -6.16 12.53
N PRO A 259 2.26 -7.41 12.99
CA PRO A 259 0.99 -8.10 12.75
C PRO A 259 -0.22 -7.35 13.33
N GLY A 260 -0.05 -6.74 14.50
CA GLY A 260 -1.10 -5.94 15.16
C GLY A 260 -1.61 -4.77 14.33
N LEU A 261 -0.76 -4.18 13.48
CA LEU A 261 -1.18 -3.07 12.60
C LEU A 261 -2.24 -3.50 11.58
N PHE A 262 -2.27 -4.78 11.20
CA PHE A 262 -3.26 -5.36 10.29
C PHE A 262 -4.40 -6.02 11.05
N PHE A 263 -4.08 -6.96 11.95
CA PHE A 263 -5.07 -7.84 12.55
C PHE A 263 -5.87 -7.23 13.70
N LYS A 264 -5.42 -6.11 14.30
CA LYS A 264 -6.20 -5.44 15.35
C LYS A 264 -7.58 -4.98 14.85
N GLN A 265 -7.59 -4.36 13.67
CA GLN A 265 -8.83 -3.88 13.06
C GLN A 265 -9.72 -5.03 12.60
N PHE A 266 -9.11 -6.12 12.08
CA PHE A 266 -9.80 -7.36 11.76
C PHE A 266 -10.53 -7.93 12.98
N GLY A 267 -9.82 -8.15 14.09
CA GLY A 267 -10.39 -8.75 15.29
C GLY A 267 -11.54 -7.95 15.88
N TRP A 268 -11.37 -6.64 16.04
CA TRP A 268 -12.45 -5.77 16.54
C TRP A 268 -13.66 -5.74 15.62
N THR A 269 -13.44 -5.67 14.30
CA THR A 269 -14.53 -5.69 13.31
C THR A 269 -15.34 -6.99 13.41
N ALA A 270 -14.65 -8.13 13.50
CA ALA A 270 -15.30 -9.42 13.62
C ALA A 270 -16.08 -9.56 14.94
N VAL A 271 -15.47 -9.22 16.07
CA VAL A 271 -16.11 -9.32 17.38
C VAL A 271 -17.36 -8.43 17.46
N LEU A 272 -17.27 -7.18 16.98
CA LEU A 272 -18.42 -6.28 16.96
C LEU A 272 -19.56 -6.80 16.09
N ALA A 273 -19.24 -7.33 14.91
CA ALA A 273 -20.24 -7.87 14.00
C ALA A 273 -20.90 -9.14 14.55
N VAL A 274 -20.14 -10.05 15.17
CA VAL A 274 -20.66 -11.26 15.83
C VAL A 274 -21.56 -10.89 17.02
N LEU A 275 -21.15 -9.94 17.86
CA LEU A 275 -21.98 -9.48 18.99
C LEU A 275 -23.25 -8.77 18.51
N ALA A 276 -23.16 -7.95 17.46
CA ALA A 276 -24.32 -7.32 16.84
C ALA A 276 -25.27 -8.37 16.25
N SER A 277 -24.73 -9.43 15.64
CA SER A 277 -25.52 -10.57 15.15
C SER A 277 -26.34 -11.21 16.26
N LEU A 278 -25.70 -11.50 17.41
CA LEU A 278 -26.40 -12.09 18.55
C LEU A 278 -27.56 -11.22 19.04
N VAL A 279 -27.36 -9.90 19.14
CA VAL A 279 -28.43 -8.96 19.51
C VAL A 279 -29.59 -9.04 18.51
N VAL A 280 -29.29 -9.07 17.21
CA VAL A 280 -30.32 -9.16 16.16
C VAL A 280 -31.02 -10.52 16.16
N ALA A 281 -30.29 -11.61 16.30
CA ALA A 281 -30.83 -12.97 16.34
C ALA A 281 -31.73 -13.18 17.57
N ARG A 282 -31.41 -12.55 18.71
CA ARG A 282 -32.14 -12.77 19.97
C ARG A 282 -33.30 -11.81 20.21
N LEU A 283 -33.19 -10.57 19.74
CA LEU A 283 -34.19 -9.54 20.00
C LEU A 283 -35.03 -9.24 18.77
N LEU A 284 -34.37 -8.90 17.65
CA LEU A 284 -35.07 -8.38 16.48
C LEU A 284 -35.71 -9.50 15.66
N THR A 285 -35.02 -10.62 15.47
CA THR A 285 -35.48 -11.73 14.63
C THR A 285 -36.76 -12.39 15.19
N PRO A 286 -36.85 -12.75 16.49
CA PRO A 286 -38.07 -13.33 17.05
C PRO A 286 -39.21 -12.32 17.09
N MET A 287 -38.92 -11.05 17.39
CA MET A 287 -39.92 -9.97 17.35
C MET A 287 -40.51 -9.82 15.95
N MET A 288 -39.67 -9.71 14.92
CA MET A 288 -40.10 -9.62 13.53
C MET A 288 -40.89 -10.86 13.12
N ALA A 289 -40.41 -12.05 13.48
CA ALA A 289 -41.09 -13.30 13.21
C ALA A 289 -42.49 -13.38 13.83
N ALA A 290 -42.65 -12.92 15.08
CA ALA A 290 -43.93 -12.91 15.79
C ALA A 290 -45.00 -12.06 15.09
N TYR A 291 -44.62 -10.97 14.41
CA TYR A 291 -45.56 -10.08 13.72
C TYR A 291 -45.71 -10.38 12.21
N LEU A 292 -44.67 -10.91 11.56
CA LEU A 292 -44.66 -11.10 10.10
C LEU A 292 -45.05 -12.52 9.68
N LEU A 293 -44.75 -13.54 10.48
CA LEU A 293 -45.05 -14.93 10.14
C LEU A 293 -46.52 -15.26 10.37
N LYS A 294 -46.98 -16.31 9.68
CA LYS A 294 -48.34 -16.85 9.82
C LYS A 294 -48.28 -18.26 10.37
N ALA A 295 -49.33 -18.64 11.08
CA ALA A 295 -49.54 -20.03 11.48
C ALA A 295 -49.59 -20.92 10.24
N LEU A 296 -48.80 -21.99 10.24
CA LEU A 296 -48.75 -22.98 9.19
C LEU A 296 -49.64 -24.16 9.59
N PRO A 297 -50.42 -24.75 8.66
CA PRO A 297 -51.16 -25.97 8.96
C PRO A 297 -50.18 -27.10 9.28
N HIS A 298 -50.53 -27.92 10.28
CA HIS A 298 -49.73 -29.06 10.71
C HIS A 298 -49.52 -29.99 9.51
N LYS A 299 -48.26 -30.17 9.11
CA LYS A 299 -47.87 -31.07 8.02
C LYS A 299 -46.73 -31.93 8.53
N GLU A 300 -46.98 -33.22 8.68
CA GLU A 300 -45.92 -34.20 8.87
C GLU A 300 -45.06 -34.19 7.61
N GLU A 301 -43.79 -33.78 7.72
CA GLU A 301 -42.85 -33.87 6.61
C GLU A 301 -42.38 -35.32 6.49
N GLU A 302 -42.62 -35.94 5.35
CA GLU A 302 -42.02 -37.23 5.03
C GLU A 302 -40.52 -37.08 4.77
N ASP A 303 -39.72 -38.00 5.32
CA ASP A 303 -38.27 -38.00 5.14
C ASP A 303 -37.88 -38.08 3.65
N GLY A 304 -37.29 -37.00 3.15
CA GLY A 304 -36.69 -36.95 1.83
C GLY A 304 -35.63 -38.05 1.62
N TRP A 305 -35.34 -38.38 0.36
CA TRP A 305 -34.32 -39.39 0.02
C TRP A 305 -32.95 -39.07 0.64
N LEU A 306 -32.59 -37.79 0.74
CA LEU A 306 -31.37 -37.30 1.38
C LEU A 306 -31.36 -37.60 2.87
N MET A 307 -32.47 -37.33 3.57
CA MET A 307 -32.62 -37.64 5.00
C MET A 307 -32.52 -39.14 5.26
N ARG A 308 -33.17 -39.97 4.43
CA ARG A 308 -33.06 -41.45 4.52
C ARG A 308 -31.62 -41.94 4.30
N ARG A 309 -30.88 -41.32 3.38
CA ARG A 309 -29.46 -41.65 3.14
C ARG A 309 -28.59 -41.21 4.32
N TYR A 310 -28.80 -40.00 4.83
CA TYR A 310 -28.13 -39.47 6.00
C TYR A 310 -28.33 -40.37 7.23
N ILE A 311 -29.58 -40.72 7.56
CA ILE A 311 -29.90 -41.62 8.68
C ILE A 311 -29.22 -43.00 8.51
N ARG A 312 -29.18 -43.54 7.28
CA ARG A 312 -28.49 -44.82 7.01
C ARG A 312 -26.98 -44.73 7.29
N VAL A 313 -26.33 -43.66 6.83
CA VAL A 313 -24.89 -43.43 7.06
C VAL A 313 -24.61 -43.16 8.53
N MET A 314 -25.42 -42.32 9.19
CA MET A 314 -25.32 -42.04 10.62
C MET A 314 -25.44 -43.32 11.45
N ARG A 315 -26.44 -44.17 11.19
CA ARG A 315 -26.57 -45.48 11.87
C ARG A 315 -25.35 -46.36 11.63
N TRP A 316 -24.79 -46.35 10.42
CA TRP A 316 -23.56 -47.09 10.12
C TRP A 316 -22.37 -46.55 10.95
N CYS A 317 -22.20 -45.24 11.05
CA CYS A 317 -21.16 -44.62 11.87
C CYS A 317 -21.32 -44.95 13.37
N LEU A 318 -22.56 -44.93 13.89
CA LEU A 318 -22.83 -45.25 15.29
C LEU A 318 -22.60 -46.74 15.61
N THR A 319 -22.95 -47.64 14.68
CA THR A 319 -22.70 -49.08 14.84
C THR A 319 -21.22 -49.43 14.70
N HIS A 320 -20.46 -48.70 13.88
CA HIS A 320 -19.04 -48.93 13.62
C HIS A 320 -18.14 -47.86 14.26
N ARG A 321 -18.44 -47.44 15.50
CA ARG A 321 -17.76 -46.33 16.20
C ARG A 321 -16.23 -46.35 16.17
N ALA A 322 -15.61 -47.53 16.26
CA ALA A 322 -14.15 -47.67 16.23
C ALA A 322 -13.58 -47.42 14.82
N VAL A 323 -14.25 -47.92 13.79
CA VAL A 323 -13.88 -47.69 12.38
C VAL A 323 -14.07 -46.22 12.03
N THR A 324 -15.19 -45.62 12.45
CA THR A 324 -15.45 -44.18 12.24
C THR A 324 -14.41 -43.32 12.96
N GLY A 325 -14.06 -43.65 14.20
CA GLY A 325 -13.01 -42.95 14.94
C GLY A 325 -11.63 -43.08 14.27
N ALA A 326 -11.25 -44.28 13.83
CA ALA A 326 -10.00 -44.51 13.13
C ALA A 326 -9.95 -43.77 11.78
N ALA A 327 -11.05 -43.78 11.02
CA ALA A 327 -11.16 -43.06 9.75
C ALA A 327 -11.06 -41.54 9.96
N ALA A 328 -11.73 -40.99 10.99
CA ALA A 328 -11.64 -39.57 11.33
C ALA A 328 -10.21 -39.19 11.77
N ALA A 329 -9.55 -40.02 12.58
CA ALA A 329 -8.17 -39.81 12.99
C ALA A 329 -7.20 -39.88 11.80
N ALA A 330 -7.37 -40.86 10.91
CA ALA A 330 -6.56 -40.98 9.70
C ALA A 330 -6.74 -39.77 8.77
N PHE A 331 -7.98 -39.28 8.61
CA PHE A 331 -8.26 -38.07 7.86
C PHE A 331 -7.61 -36.83 8.49
N PHE A 332 -7.71 -36.69 9.81
CA PHE A 332 -7.08 -35.59 10.54
C PHE A 332 -5.55 -35.61 10.41
N ILE A 333 -4.91 -36.77 10.61
CA ILE A 333 -3.46 -36.93 10.44
C ILE A 333 -3.06 -36.65 8.99
N GLY A 334 -3.78 -37.19 8.02
CA GLY A 334 -3.55 -36.91 6.60
C GLY A 334 -3.64 -35.41 6.27
N SER A 335 -4.59 -34.69 6.88
CA SER A 335 -4.72 -33.25 6.71
C SER A 335 -3.54 -32.48 7.31
N ILE A 336 -3.02 -32.89 8.48
CA ILE A 336 -1.83 -32.29 9.10
C ILE A 336 -0.56 -32.59 8.28
N MET A 337 -0.45 -33.79 7.70
CA MET A 337 0.69 -34.17 6.86
C MET A 337 0.82 -33.32 5.59
N LEU A 338 -0.24 -32.62 5.18
CA LEU A 338 -0.22 -31.68 4.06
C LEU A 338 0.30 -30.28 4.44
N VAL A 339 0.40 -29.93 5.73
CA VAL A 339 0.84 -28.60 6.19
C VAL A 339 2.24 -28.23 5.67
N PRO A 340 3.26 -29.11 5.65
CA PRO A 340 4.59 -28.78 5.13
C PRO A 340 4.63 -28.48 3.63
N LEU A 341 3.59 -28.86 2.86
CA LEU A 341 3.50 -28.57 1.43
C LEU A 341 2.96 -27.15 1.16
N LEU A 342 2.45 -26.46 2.18
CA LEU A 342 1.91 -25.12 2.03
C LEU A 342 3.06 -24.10 1.95
N PRO A 343 3.11 -23.25 0.90
CA PRO A 343 4.11 -22.20 0.81
C PRO A 343 3.91 -21.19 1.96
N THR A 344 5.00 -20.83 2.65
CA THR A 344 4.98 -19.88 3.74
C THR A 344 5.39 -18.48 3.26
N GLY A 345 4.68 -17.46 3.73
CA GLY A 345 4.96 -16.06 3.42
C GLY A 345 4.19 -15.13 4.36
N PHE A 346 4.74 -13.95 4.66
CA PHE A 346 4.09 -13.00 5.57
C PHE A 346 2.87 -12.32 4.93
N VAL A 347 3.03 -11.84 3.69
CA VAL A 347 1.95 -11.25 2.88
C VAL A 347 2.14 -11.74 1.43
N PRO A 348 1.10 -12.24 0.76
CA PRO A 348 1.20 -12.64 -0.65
C PRO A 348 1.52 -11.44 -1.54
N ALA A 349 2.21 -11.66 -2.65
CA ALA A 349 2.47 -10.61 -3.62
C ALA A 349 1.14 -10.07 -4.17
N ALA A 350 0.90 -8.77 -4.02
CA ALA A 350 -0.29 -8.13 -4.55
C ALA A 350 -0.09 -7.80 -6.04
N ASP A 351 -1.09 -8.11 -6.85
CA ASP A 351 -1.11 -7.75 -8.25
C ASP A 351 -1.81 -6.40 -8.44
N ARG A 352 -1.02 -5.32 -8.48
CA ARG A 352 -1.52 -3.94 -8.64
C ARG A 352 -1.49 -3.47 -10.10
N ALA A 353 -1.36 -4.39 -11.05
CA ALA A 353 -1.08 -4.09 -12.47
C ALA A 353 0.14 -3.16 -12.67
N GLN A 354 1.07 -3.14 -11.72
CA GLN A 354 2.24 -2.28 -11.72
C GLN A 354 3.43 -3.02 -11.11
N THR A 355 4.62 -2.83 -11.67
CA THR A 355 5.88 -3.33 -11.11
C THR A 355 6.99 -2.29 -11.27
N GLN A 356 8.13 -2.50 -10.63
CA GLN A 356 9.26 -1.58 -10.68
C GLN A 356 10.56 -2.30 -11.05
N ILE A 357 11.40 -1.63 -11.84
CA ILE A 357 12.79 -2.01 -12.09
C ILE A 357 13.66 -0.95 -11.40
N ASN A 358 14.42 -1.38 -10.40
CA ASN A 358 15.47 -0.55 -9.81
C ASN A 358 16.77 -0.80 -10.58
N VAL A 359 17.38 0.26 -11.07
CA VAL A 359 18.63 0.27 -11.81
C VAL A 359 19.68 0.95 -10.95
N GLU A 360 20.79 0.26 -10.72
CA GLU A 360 21.93 0.80 -9.99
C GLU A 360 23.23 0.60 -10.79
N LEU A 361 23.86 1.71 -11.17
CA LEU A 361 25.18 1.72 -11.81
C LEU A 361 26.31 1.80 -10.76
N PRO A 362 27.54 1.46 -11.15
CA PRO A 362 28.73 1.67 -10.32
C PRO A 362 28.87 3.13 -9.83
N PRO A 363 29.51 3.35 -8.66
CA PRO A 363 29.83 4.70 -8.21
C PRO A 363 30.68 5.46 -9.23
N GLY A 364 30.42 6.76 -9.38
CA GLY A 364 31.11 7.62 -10.34
C GLY A 364 30.40 7.74 -11.70
N SER A 365 29.37 6.92 -11.96
CA SER A 365 28.58 7.04 -13.18
C SER A 365 27.85 8.38 -13.29
N THR A 366 27.83 8.92 -14.51
CA THR A 366 27.17 10.19 -14.80
C THR A 366 25.67 10.02 -15.00
N LEU A 367 24.89 11.09 -14.86
CA LEU A 367 23.44 11.06 -15.12
C LEU A 367 23.13 10.61 -16.55
N ALA A 368 23.97 10.99 -17.52
CA ALA A 368 23.83 10.62 -18.92
C ALA A 368 24.02 9.11 -19.15
N GLU A 369 25.00 8.50 -18.47
CA GLU A 369 25.22 7.05 -18.51
C GLU A 369 24.03 6.30 -17.92
N THR A 370 23.54 6.74 -16.75
CA THR A 370 22.38 6.14 -16.10
C THR A 370 21.13 6.23 -16.97
N ARG A 371 20.91 7.38 -17.63
CA ARG A 371 19.81 7.56 -18.60
C ARG A 371 19.89 6.56 -19.75
N LEU A 372 21.09 6.35 -20.31
CA LEU A 372 21.29 5.44 -21.42
C LEU A 372 21.01 3.98 -21.02
N VAL A 373 21.46 3.57 -19.83
CA VAL A 373 21.18 2.23 -19.30
C VAL A 373 19.70 2.07 -18.94
N ALA A 374 19.08 3.09 -18.33
CA ALA A 374 17.65 3.09 -18.04
C ALA A 374 16.83 2.96 -19.32
N GLU A 375 17.18 3.66 -20.40
CA GLU A 375 16.49 3.55 -21.68
C GLU A 375 16.63 2.16 -22.31
N ARG A 376 17.80 1.52 -22.21
CA ARG A 376 17.98 0.12 -22.62
C ARG A 376 17.10 -0.83 -21.80
N ALA A 377 17.04 -0.63 -20.49
CA ALA A 377 16.18 -1.41 -19.60
C ALA A 377 14.70 -1.22 -19.93
N ARG A 378 14.29 0.02 -20.26
CA ARG A 378 12.93 0.35 -20.70
C ARG A 378 12.56 -0.39 -21.99
N LEU A 379 13.42 -0.33 -23.01
CA LEU A 379 13.20 -1.02 -24.28
C LEU A 379 13.09 -2.53 -24.08
N ALA A 380 14.01 -3.12 -23.30
CA ALA A 380 13.98 -4.55 -22.96
C ALA A 380 12.69 -4.95 -22.23
N ALA A 381 12.18 -4.09 -21.34
CA ALA A 381 10.94 -4.34 -20.64
C ALA A 381 9.70 -4.21 -21.56
N MET A 382 9.71 -3.29 -22.53
CA MET A 382 8.60 -3.15 -23.48
C MET A 382 8.48 -4.33 -24.47
N GLU A 383 9.55 -5.10 -24.68
CA GLU A 383 9.47 -6.34 -25.48
C GLU A 383 8.61 -7.41 -24.80
N VAL A 384 8.45 -7.33 -23.48
CA VAL A 384 7.64 -8.28 -22.71
C VAL A 384 6.15 -7.97 -22.91
N LYS A 385 5.40 -8.97 -23.35
CA LYS A 385 3.96 -8.85 -23.55
C LYS A 385 3.28 -8.50 -22.22
N GLY A 386 2.44 -7.47 -22.22
CA GLY A 386 1.70 -7.05 -21.04
C GLY A 386 2.22 -5.78 -20.38
N VAL A 387 3.34 -5.18 -20.84
CA VAL A 387 3.75 -3.84 -20.42
C VAL A 387 3.06 -2.79 -21.31
N LYS A 388 2.27 -1.87 -20.71
CA LYS A 388 1.56 -0.80 -21.42
C LYS A 388 2.39 0.48 -21.54
N GLY A 389 3.18 0.79 -20.51
CA GLY A 389 4.00 2.00 -20.48
C GLY A 389 4.98 2.00 -19.33
N VAL A 390 6.00 2.85 -19.42
CA VAL A 390 7.10 2.92 -18.46
C VAL A 390 7.41 4.37 -18.12
N PHE A 391 7.37 4.67 -16.84
CA PHE A 391 7.83 5.93 -16.28
C PHE A 391 9.22 5.75 -15.67
N SER A 392 10.20 6.52 -16.11
CA SER A 392 11.58 6.43 -15.66
C SER A 392 11.93 7.67 -14.83
N SER A 393 12.26 7.46 -13.56
CA SER A 393 12.79 8.46 -12.64
C SER A 393 14.29 8.21 -12.47
N ILE A 394 15.13 9.08 -13.03
CA ILE A 394 16.58 8.92 -13.10
C ILE A 394 17.22 9.98 -12.21
N GLY A 395 18.22 9.60 -11.41
CA GLY A 395 18.87 10.51 -10.47
C GLY A 395 18.07 10.75 -9.18
N GLY A 396 17.04 9.93 -8.91
CA GLY A 396 16.28 9.94 -7.66
C GLY A 396 17.09 9.45 -6.46
N GLY A 397 16.66 9.75 -5.24
CA GLY A 397 17.54 9.64 -4.06
C GLY A 397 17.76 8.25 -3.48
N SER A 398 17.79 8.09 -2.16
CA SER A 398 18.19 6.82 -1.51
C SER A 398 17.31 5.61 -1.89
N SER A 399 16.07 5.85 -2.31
CA SER A 399 15.16 4.84 -2.88
C SER A 399 15.31 4.68 -4.40
N GLY A 400 15.93 5.64 -5.11
CA GLY A 400 15.94 5.78 -6.57
C GLY A 400 14.77 6.61 -7.11
N ASP A 401 13.82 6.98 -6.26
CA ASP A 401 12.66 7.81 -6.59
C ASP A 401 13.01 9.29 -6.36
N ALA A 402 12.94 10.10 -7.41
CA ALA A 402 13.23 11.53 -7.35
C ALA A 402 12.15 12.32 -6.59
N PHE A 403 10.97 11.74 -6.35
CA PHE A 403 9.83 12.41 -5.74
C PHE A 403 9.64 12.08 -4.25
N ALA A 404 10.38 11.08 -3.74
CA ALA A 404 10.32 10.69 -2.34
C ALA A 404 10.81 11.82 -1.39
N PRO A 405 10.06 12.16 -0.32
CA PRO A 405 10.47 13.19 0.64
C PRO A 405 11.83 12.87 1.30
N GLY A 406 12.78 13.80 1.21
CA GLY A 406 14.13 13.64 1.79
C GLY A 406 15.14 12.89 0.89
N ALA A 407 14.78 12.60 -0.36
CA ALA A 407 15.65 11.98 -1.34
C ALA A 407 16.80 12.93 -1.76
N SER A 408 18.05 12.58 -1.43
CA SER A 408 19.24 13.25 -1.99
C SER A 408 19.56 12.69 -3.37
N ALA A 409 19.56 13.52 -4.42
CA ALA A 409 19.75 13.06 -5.80
C ALA A 409 21.01 12.17 -5.96
N GLU A 410 20.83 10.95 -6.48
CA GLU A 410 21.93 10.04 -6.81
C GLU A 410 21.97 9.73 -8.31
N ALA A 411 22.87 10.39 -9.04
CA ALA A 411 22.95 10.30 -10.51
C ALA A 411 23.10 8.88 -11.09
N ARG A 412 23.60 7.91 -10.30
CA ARG A 412 23.83 6.50 -10.70
C ARG A 412 22.61 5.58 -10.56
N ARG A 413 21.51 6.06 -9.98
CA ARG A 413 20.31 5.27 -9.70
C ARG A 413 19.14 5.71 -10.58
N ALA A 414 18.32 4.76 -10.98
CA ALA A 414 17.04 5.02 -11.63
C ALA A 414 15.98 4.01 -11.19
N ILE A 415 14.74 4.45 -11.10
CA ILE A 415 13.57 3.59 -10.98
C ILE A 415 12.75 3.70 -12.25
N LEU A 416 12.47 2.57 -12.87
CA LEU A 416 11.47 2.47 -13.91
C LEU A 416 10.22 1.87 -13.28
N THR A 417 9.13 2.61 -13.33
CA THR A 417 7.82 2.16 -12.88
C THR A 417 7.01 1.76 -14.10
N LEU A 418 6.66 0.47 -14.17
CA LEU A 418 6.01 -0.15 -15.31
C LEU A 418 4.53 -0.32 -15.01
N THR A 419 3.70 0.21 -15.89
CA THR A 419 2.27 -0.03 -15.88
C THR A 419 1.99 -1.22 -16.80
N THR A 420 1.41 -2.28 -16.24
CA THR A 420 1.05 -3.48 -16.98
C THR A 420 -0.42 -3.48 -17.38
N VAL A 421 -0.79 -4.37 -18.30
CA VAL A 421 -2.17 -4.67 -18.65
C VAL A 421 -2.91 -5.17 -17.40
N HIS A 422 -4.19 -4.82 -17.28
CA HIS A 422 -5.01 -5.21 -16.14
C HIS A 422 -5.06 -6.75 -16.01
N ARG A 423 -5.12 -7.26 -14.78
CA ARG A 423 -5.10 -8.70 -14.49
C ARG A 423 -6.18 -9.51 -15.21
N ASN A 424 -7.33 -8.90 -15.50
CA ASN A 424 -8.44 -9.55 -16.22
C ASN A 424 -8.21 -9.65 -17.74
N GLU A 425 -7.29 -8.85 -18.30
CA GLU A 425 -7.02 -8.77 -19.74
C GLU A 425 -5.78 -9.58 -20.15
N ARG A 426 -5.03 -10.12 -19.19
CA ARG A 426 -3.77 -10.85 -19.43
C ARG A 426 -3.90 -12.32 -19.03
N LYS A 427 -3.13 -13.18 -19.70
CA LYS A 427 -3.04 -14.62 -19.41
C LYS A 427 -1.93 -14.96 -18.41
N GLU A 428 -0.88 -14.14 -18.37
CA GLU A 428 0.31 -14.37 -17.54
C GLU A 428 0.17 -13.64 -16.20
N SER A 429 0.71 -14.25 -15.13
CA SER A 429 0.72 -13.64 -13.81
C SER A 429 1.79 -12.54 -13.71
N LEU A 430 1.65 -11.60 -12.76
CA LEU A 430 2.67 -10.55 -12.56
C LEU A 430 4.06 -11.15 -12.28
N PRO A 431 4.21 -12.18 -11.41
CA PRO A 431 5.51 -12.84 -11.22
C PRO A 431 6.11 -13.43 -12.49
N ASP A 432 5.30 -13.95 -13.41
CA ASP A 432 5.79 -14.49 -14.70
C ASP A 432 6.34 -13.37 -15.59
N ILE A 433 5.63 -12.23 -15.66
CA ILE A 433 6.09 -11.03 -16.37
C ILE A 433 7.38 -10.51 -15.75
N GLU A 434 7.46 -10.44 -14.42
CA GLU A 434 8.68 -10.00 -13.71
C GLU A 434 9.86 -10.94 -13.98
N SER A 435 9.62 -12.25 -14.07
CA SER A 435 10.64 -13.23 -14.42
C SER A 435 11.14 -13.04 -15.85
N GLN A 436 10.24 -12.80 -16.81
CA GLN A 436 10.60 -12.49 -18.20
C GLN A 436 11.40 -11.18 -18.31
N ILE A 437 10.98 -10.13 -17.61
CA ILE A 437 11.73 -8.87 -17.53
C ILE A 437 13.11 -9.13 -16.94
N ARG A 438 13.22 -9.90 -15.85
CA ARG A 438 14.51 -10.21 -15.22
C ARG A 438 15.45 -10.97 -16.17
N ALA A 439 14.92 -11.89 -16.96
CA ALA A 439 15.70 -12.62 -17.97
C ALA A 439 16.26 -11.66 -19.04
N LYS A 440 15.43 -10.75 -19.56
CA LYS A 440 15.82 -9.74 -20.55
C LYS A 440 16.83 -8.72 -20.01
N LEU A 441 16.66 -8.27 -18.76
CA LEU A 441 17.59 -7.34 -18.12
C LEU A 441 18.95 -7.98 -17.82
N GLY A 442 19.01 -9.30 -17.67
CA GLY A 442 20.27 -10.04 -17.50
C GLY A 442 21.23 -9.92 -18.69
N GLU A 443 20.73 -9.54 -19.86
CA GLU A 443 21.53 -9.33 -21.08
C GLU A 443 22.24 -7.96 -21.09
N ILE A 444 21.86 -7.02 -20.20
CA ILE A 444 22.41 -5.67 -20.16
C ILE A 444 23.61 -5.64 -19.19
N PRO A 445 24.86 -5.53 -19.68
CA PRO A 445 26.03 -5.44 -18.81
C PRO A 445 26.15 -4.05 -18.18
N GLY A 446 26.85 -3.97 -17.04
CA GLY A 446 27.27 -2.70 -16.45
C GLY A 446 26.28 -2.06 -15.48
N ALA A 447 25.14 -2.69 -15.20
CA ALA A 447 24.22 -2.25 -14.16
C ALA A 447 23.61 -3.41 -13.37
N ARG A 448 23.16 -3.12 -12.16
CA ARG A 448 22.41 -4.04 -11.32
C ARG A 448 20.92 -3.74 -11.48
N PHE A 449 20.15 -4.79 -11.73
CA PHE A 449 18.70 -4.70 -11.91
C PHE A 449 17.99 -5.48 -10.81
N ASN A 450 17.03 -4.82 -10.15
CA ASN A 450 16.11 -5.49 -9.25
C ASN A 450 14.66 -5.25 -9.70
N VAL A 451 13.97 -6.34 -10.06
CA VAL A 451 12.60 -6.32 -10.58
C VAL A 451 11.65 -6.80 -9.49
N GLY A 452 10.63 -5.99 -9.22
CA GLY A 452 9.53 -6.30 -8.31
C GLY A 452 9.16 -5.12 -7.41
N PRO A 453 7.96 -5.16 -6.78
CA PRO A 453 7.53 -4.13 -5.85
C PRO A 453 8.51 -3.95 -4.67
N PRO A 454 8.57 -2.75 -4.07
CA PRO A 454 9.31 -2.55 -2.82
C PRO A 454 8.81 -3.50 -1.71
N ASP A 455 7.50 -3.77 -1.68
CA ASP A 455 6.74 -4.43 -0.62
C ASP A 455 6.75 -5.98 -0.65
N THR A 456 7.37 -6.63 -1.64
CA THR A 456 7.34 -8.11 -1.69
C THR A 456 8.14 -8.68 -0.52
N GLY A 457 7.44 -9.36 0.40
CA GLY A 457 7.93 -9.94 1.65
C GLY A 457 8.92 -11.11 1.53
N VAL A 458 9.68 -11.19 0.43
CA VAL A 458 10.71 -12.21 0.18
C VAL A 458 12.12 -11.58 0.17
N LYS A 459 12.29 -10.39 0.76
CA LYS A 459 13.60 -9.76 0.95
C LYS A 459 14.17 -10.19 2.31
N MET A 460 15.18 -11.04 2.30
CA MET A 460 16.01 -11.27 3.48
C MET A 460 17.06 -10.15 3.56
N GLN A 461 17.01 -9.36 4.64
CA GLN A 461 18.02 -8.34 4.92
C GLN A 461 18.89 -8.78 6.08
N LEU A 462 20.20 -8.95 5.83
CA LEU A 462 21.19 -9.20 6.85
C LEU A 462 21.92 -7.90 7.18
N VAL A 463 21.88 -7.48 8.44
CA VAL A 463 22.56 -6.28 8.92
C VAL A 463 23.82 -6.69 9.68
N LEU A 464 24.98 -6.44 9.08
CA LEU A 464 26.27 -6.61 9.73
C LEU A 464 26.65 -5.31 10.45
N ARG A 465 27.11 -5.41 11.70
CA ARG A 465 27.56 -4.29 12.51
C ARG A 465 28.93 -4.60 13.10
N SER A 466 29.83 -3.63 13.05
CA SER A 466 31.18 -3.70 13.60
C SER A 466 31.67 -2.28 13.86
N GLU A 467 32.55 -2.11 14.84
CA GLU A 467 33.25 -0.85 15.12
C GLU A 467 34.47 -0.64 14.18
N ASP A 468 35.00 -1.73 13.63
CA ASP A 468 36.06 -1.72 12.61
C ASP A 468 35.45 -1.76 11.21
N SER A 469 35.69 -0.71 10.43
CA SER A 469 35.18 -0.55 9.05
C SER A 469 35.85 -1.50 8.05
N VAL A 470 37.13 -1.84 8.25
CA VAL A 470 37.88 -2.73 7.36
C VAL A 470 37.40 -4.16 7.56
N ALA A 471 37.33 -4.62 8.81
CA ALA A 471 36.81 -5.94 9.14
C ALA A 471 35.33 -6.11 8.70
N LEU A 472 34.52 -5.06 8.84
CA LEU A 472 33.13 -5.07 8.36
C LEU A 472 33.04 -5.28 6.85
N GLN A 473 33.90 -4.60 6.09
CA GLN A 473 33.90 -4.67 4.64
C GLN A 473 34.35 -6.04 4.15
N GLU A 474 35.40 -6.62 4.74
CA GLU A 474 35.86 -7.99 4.43
C GLU A 474 34.78 -9.03 4.76
N ALA A 475 34.16 -8.93 5.93
CA ALA A 475 33.08 -9.83 6.34
C ALA A 475 31.87 -9.71 5.40
N ALA A 476 31.46 -8.47 5.06
CA ALA A 476 30.36 -8.23 4.13
C ALA A 476 30.62 -8.85 2.74
N GLN A 477 31.84 -8.70 2.20
CA GLN A 477 32.22 -9.30 0.92
C GLN A 477 32.29 -10.83 0.97
N LYS A 478 32.72 -11.41 2.10
CA LYS A 478 32.74 -12.86 2.30
C LYS A 478 31.32 -13.42 2.34
N VAL A 479 30.45 -12.83 3.15
CA VAL A 479 29.05 -13.21 3.28
C VAL A 479 28.30 -13.06 1.96
N GLU A 480 28.53 -11.96 1.21
CA GLU A 480 27.94 -11.76 -0.12
C GLU A 480 28.31 -12.89 -1.09
N ARG A 481 29.59 -13.30 -1.11
CA ARG A 481 30.06 -14.40 -1.96
C ARG A 481 29.45 -15.73 -1.57
N GLU A 482 29.39 -16.04 -0.28
CA GLU A 482 28.81 -17.29 0.22
C GLU A 482 27.31 -17.36 -0.05
N LEU A 483 26.57 -16.27 0.18
CA LEU A 483 25.13 -16.20 -0.11
C LEU A 483 24.80 -16.44 -1.59
N ARG A 484 25.66 -16.01 -2.52
CA ARG A 484 25.49 -16.27 -3.95
C ARG A 484 25.62 -17.75 -4.34
N THR A 485 26.22 -18.57 -3.48
CA THR A 485 26.33 -20.03 -3.73
C THR A 485 25.08 -20.81 -3.32
N LEU A 486 24.19 -20.19 -2.54
CA LEU A 486 22.98 -20.85 -2.04
C LEU A 486 21.91 -20.95 -3.14
N LYS A 487 21.37 -22.15 -3.33
CA LYS A 487 20.22 -22.38 -4.21
C LYS A 487 18.97 -21.71 -3.62
N GLY A 488 18.29 -20.91 -4.42
CA GLY A 488 17.07 -20.19 -4.03
C GLY A 488 17.29 -18.74 -3.59
N VAL A 489 18.55 -18.27 -3.49
CA VAL A 489 18.87 -16.86 -3.20
C VAL A 489 19.28 -16.15 -4.49
N GLY A 490 18.41 -15.29 -5.01
CA GLY A 490 18.69 -14.44 -6.18
C GLY A 490 19.11 -13.02 -5.77
N ASN A 491 19.88 -12.33 -6.62
CA ASN A 491 20.20 -10.91 -6.50
C ASN A 491 20.77 -10.46 -5.13
N VAL A 492 21.77 -11.17 -4.60
CA VAL A 492 22.48 -10.75 -3.38
C VAL A 492 23.22 -9.42 -3.63
N SER A 493 22.81 -8.39 -2.89
CA SER A 493 23.38 -7.04 -2.94
C SER A 493 23.91 -6.62 -1.57
N SER A 494 25.12 -6.05 -1.55
CA SER A 494 25.68 -5.40 -0.37
C SER A 494 25.57 -3.89 -0.48
N SER A 495 25.16 -3.24 0.61
CA SER A 495 25.26 -1.78 0.77
C SER A 495 26.66 -1.34 1.22
N ALA A 496 27.55 -2.29 1.54
CA ALA A 496 28.95 -1.97 1.82
C ALA A 496 29.51 -1.25 0.61
N SER A 497 29.83 0.02 0.82
CA SER A 497 30.10 1.00 -0.23
C SER A 497 31.13 0.46 -1.21
N LEU A 498 30.71 0.25 -2.46
CA LEU A 498 31.64 0.44 -3.57
C LEU A 498 32.18 1.86 -3.38
N VAL A 499 33.49 1.95 -3.11
CA VAL A 499 34.17 3.21 -2.76
C VAL A 499 33.81 4.24 -3.82
N ARG A 500 33.17 5.34 -3.39
CA ARG A 500 32.88 6.44 -4.31
C ARG A 500 34.24 7.03 -4.70
N PRO A 501 34.55 7.20 -5.99
CA PRO A 501 35.74 7.92 -6.37
C PRO A 501 35.61 9.34 -5.79
N GLU A 502 36.52 9.68 -4.89
CA GLU A 502 36.60 11.01 -4.29
C GLU A 502 37.92 11.66 -4.65
N ILE A 503 37.87 12.97 -4.90
CA ILE A 503 39.06 13.77 -5.10
C ILE A 503 39.37 14.42 -3.74
N ILE A 504 40.29 13.82 -2.99
CA ILE A 504 40.77 14.40 -1.74
C ILE A 504 41.87 15.41 -2.06
N VAL A 505 41.56 16.68 -1.90
CA VAL A 505 42.59 17.73 -1.93
C VAL A 505 43.20 17.82 -0.54
N ARG A 506 44.48 17.48 -0.41
CA ARG A 506 45.27 17.66 0.83
C ARG A 506 46.26 18.81 0.61
N PRO A 507 45.93 20.04 1.03
CA PRO A 507 46.86 21.15 0.92
C PRO A 507 48.11 20.91 1.76
N ASP A 508 49.25 21.35 1.27
CA ASP A 508 50.45 21.52 2.08
C ASP A 508 50.33 22.86 2.82
N PHE A 509 49.94 22.79 4.09
CA PHE A 509 49.69 23.99 4.90
C PHE A 509 50.94 24.84 5.13
N ALA A 510 52.13 24.23 5.18
CA ALA A 510 53.37 24.99 5.35
C ALA A 510 53.65 25.84 4.10
N ARG A 511 53.55 25.22 2.94
CA ARG A 511 53.76 25.90 1.65
C ARG A 511 52.65 26.90 1.32
N ALA A 512 51.41 26.63 1.73
CA ALA A 512 50.31 27.57 1.62
C ALA A 512 50.57 28.83 2.48
N ALA A 513 51.04 28.66 3.73
CA ALA A 513 51.39 29.76 4.62
C ALA A 513 52.55 30.62 4.08
N ASP A 514 53.60 30.00 3.51
CA ASP A 514 54.72 30.71 2.87
C ASP A 514 54.26 31.60 1.69
N LEU A 515 53.19 31.18 1.02
CA LEU A 515 52.56 31.92 -0.09
C LEU A 515 51.45 32.87 0.38
N GLY A 516 51.21 32.99 1.70
CA GLY A 516 50.16 33.83 2.28
C GLY A 516 48.73 33.34 2.02
N VAL A 517 48.55 32.06 1.72
CA VAL A 517 47.25 31.41 1.52
C VAL A 517 46.89 30.65 2.79
N THR A 518 45.78 31.05 3.44
CA THR A 518 45.28 30.44 4.68
C THR A 518 44.14 29.46 4.44
#